data_AF-A0A1Z3MWI7-F1
#
_entry.id   AF-A0A1Z3MWI7-F1
#
_cell.length_a   1.000
_cell.length_b   1.000
_cell.length_c   1.000
_cell.angle_alpha   90.00
_cell.angle_beta   90.00
_cell.angle_gamma   90.00
#
_symmetry.space_group_name_H-M   'P 1'
#
loop_
_entity.id
_entity.type
_entity.pdbx_description
1 polymer ?
#
loop_
_entity_poly.entity_id
_entity_poly.type
_entity_poly.pdbx_seq_one_letter_code
_entity_poly.pdbx_strand_id
1 'polypeptide(L)'
;MFFENFKNKDFIIYFIYVAVFIVIVNRAYGMSNLLRFVFRYLAIGYSDARMKKLDDKWFDIQLFKITNGINTTNLNDARLIQRGLNEGVLKPSWFLFTSSWGDITIKMSKKKLILSYLMGLVIFIMGNYAWIEQTQIVDGFVKIDHKEFSYYLSKEKLIITSFNRSIDNATVHSKEDCKTITG
;
A
#
# COMPACT_ATOMS: atom_id res chain seq x y z
N MET A 1 17.93 -21.64 -1.22
CA MET A 1 17.26 -21.85 0.08
C MET A 1 16.30 -20.72 0.48
N PHE A 2 16.58 -19.44 0.19
CA PHE A 2 15.63 -18.34 0.51
C PHE A 2 14.44 -18.20 -0.48
N PHE A 3 14.56 -18.75 -1.70
CA PHE A 3 13.58 -18.59 -2.78
C PHE A 3 12.58 -19.75 -2.95
N GLU A 4 12.76 -20.89 -2.29
CA GLU A 4 11.85 -22.05 -2.45
C GLU A 4 10.61 -22.00 -1.55
N ASN A 5 10.56 -21.09 -0.57
CA ASN A 5 9.41 -20.93 0.33
C ASN A 5 8.26 -20.07 -0.25
N PHE A 6 8.38 -19.56 -1.48
CA PHE A 6 7.43 -18.59 -2.06
C PHE A 6 6.18 -19.20 -2.70
N LYS A 7 5.90 -20.49 -2.47
CA LYS A 7 4.68 -21.16 -2.94
C LYS A 7 3.66 -21.30 -1.80
N ASN A 8 3.13 -20.18 -1.30
CA ASN A 8 1.93 -20.19 -0.46
C ASN A 8 1.19 -18.86 -0.61
N LYS A 9 -0.05 -18.90 -1.11
CA LYS A 9 -0.96 -17.72 -1.18
C LYS A 9 -1.07 -17.03 0.18
N ASP A 10 -1.00 -17.79 1.27
CA ASP A 10 -1.04 -17.28 2.63
C ASP A 10 0.16 -16.38 2.95
N PHE A 11 1.36 -16.71 2.47
CA PHE A 11 2.55 -15.88 2.68
C PHE A 11 2.39 -14.51 1.99
N ILE A 12 1.84 -14.49 0.77
CA ILE A 12 1.57 -13.24 0.06
C ILE A 12 0.56 -12.38 0.82
N ILE A 13 -0.50 -13.00 1.35
CA ILE A 13 -1.51 -12.30 2.15
C ILE A 13 -0.89 -11.72 3.42
N TYR A 14 -0.11 -12.50 4.17
CA TYR A 14 0.59 -12.01 5.37
C TYR A 14 1.59 -10.90 5.04
N PHE A 15 2.32 -11.01 3.93
CA PHE A 15 3.24 -9.97 3.47
C PHE A 15 2.49 -8.67 3.16
N ILE A 16 1.34 -8.74 2.49
CA ILE A 16 0.49 -7.58 2.23
C ILE A 16 0.02 -6.94 3.54
N TYR A 17 -0.44 -7.73 4.52
CA TYR A 17 -0.84 -7.19 5.82
C TYR A 17 0.31 -6.49 6.54
N VAL A 18 1.50 -7.07 6.54
CA VAL A 18 2.69 -6.45 7.13
C VAL A 18 3.06 -5.17 6.38
N ALA A 19 3.02 -5.16 5.05
CA ALA A 19 3.30 -3.97 4.24
C ALA A 19 2.31 -2.84 4.53
N VAL A 20 1.00 -3.14 4.58
CA VAL A 20 -0.05 -2.18 4.94
C VAL A 20 0.17 -1.66 6.36
N PHE A 21 0.48 -2.53 7.32
CA PHE A 21 0.77 -2.13 8.69
C PHE A 21 1.98 -1.19 8.77
N ILE A 22 3.07 -1.48 8.04
CA ILE A 22 4.24 -0.60 7.96
C ILE A 22 3.87 0.76 7.37
N VAL A 23 3.03 0.80 6.33
CA VAL A 23 2.53 2.06 5.74
C VAL A 23 1.73 2.85 6.77
N ILE A 24 0.85 2.22 7.53
CA ILE A 24 0.05 2.86 8.58
C ILE A 24 0.95 3.42 9.69
N VAL A 25 1.91 2.62 10.19
CA VAL A 25 2.86 3.07 11.22
C VAL A 25 3.72 4.23 10.72
N ASN A 26 4.16 4.17 9.45
CA ASN A 26 4.90 5.26 8.81
C ASN A 26 4.03 6.54 8.72
N ARG A 27 2.77 6.40 8.32
CA ARG A 27 1.81 7.51 8.24
C ARG A 27 1.44 8.10 9.59
N ALA A 28 1.40 7.29 10.64
CA ALA A 28 1.26 7.76 12.01
C ALA A 28 2.56 8.35 12.59
N TYR A 29 3.66 8.38 11.82
CA TYR A 29 4.98 8.84 12.25
C TYR A 29 5.59 8.02 13.40
N GLY A 30 5.26 6.73 13.47
CA GLY A 30 5.83 5.75 14.40
C GLY A 30 4.85 5.22 15.44
N MET A 31 5.22 4.08 16.04
CA MET A 31 4.40 3.37 17.03
C MET A 31 4.10 4.21 18.28
N SER A 32 5.05 5.06 18.70
CA SER A 32 4.87 5.99 19.83
C SER A 32 3.68 6.92 19.65
N ASN A 33 3.40 7.32 18.41
CA ASN A 33 2.33 8.27 18.12
C ASN A 33 0.98 7.56 18.08
N LEU A 34 0.92 6.37 17.48
CA LEU A 34 -0.24 5.48 17.59
C LEU A 34 -0.62 5.26 19.05
N LEU A 35 0.38 4.96 19.89
CA LEU A 35 0.18 4.78 21.32
C LEU A 35 -0.36 6.05 22.01
N ARG A 36 0.12 7.25 21.62
CA ARG A 36 -0.43 8.51 22.14
C ARG A 36 -1.89 8.70 21.78
N PHE A 37 -2.32 8.37 20.56
CA PHE A 37 -3.74 8.41 20.21
C PHE A 37 -4.57 7.49 21.11
N VAL A 38 -4.08 6.27 21.37
CA VAL A 38 -4.72 5.33 22.29
C VAL A 38 -4.77 5.89 23.72
N PHE A 39 -3.67 6.42 24.23
CA PHE A 39 -3.62 7.01 25.57
C PHE A 39 -4.55 8.21 25.72
N ARG A 40 -4.59 9.09 24.70
CA ARG A 40 -5.52 10.23 24.64
C ARG A 40 -6.98 9.77 24.68
N TYR A 41 -7.31 8.73 23.92
CA TYR A 41 -8.64 8.12 23.90
C TYR A 41 -9.02 7.54 25.27
N LEU A 42 -8.08 6.89 25.95
CA LEU A 42 -8.27 6.34 27.30
C LEU A 42 -8.15 7.37 28.44
N ALA A 43 -8.01 8.66 28.10
CA ALA A 43 -7.77 9.75 29.06
C ALA A 43 -6.52 9.54 29.96
N ILE A 44 -5.54 8.77 29.48
CA ILE A 44 -4.25 8.57 30.14
C ILE A 44 -3.32 9.71 29.71
N GLY A 45 -2.81 10.48 30.68
CA GLY A 45 -1.95 11.63 30.40
C GLY A 45 -1.03 11.99 31.57
N TYR A 46 -0.19 13.00 31.34
CA TYR A 46 0.76 13.48 32.35
C TYR A 46 0.05 14.26 33.46
N SER A 47 0.50 14.07 34.71
CA SER A 47 0.05 14.85 35.87
C SER A 47 0.73 16.22 35.95
N ASP A 48 2.00 16.32 35.52
CA ASP A 48 2.74 17.58 35.46
C ASP A 48 2.17 18.50 34.35
N ALA A 49 1.82 19.73 34.73
CA ALA A 49 1.19 20.70 33.82
C ALA A 49 2.09 21.13 32.66
N ARG A 50 3.41 21.18 32.85
CA ARG A 50 4.38 21.52 31.78
C ARG A 50 4.46 20.37 30.78
N MET A 51 4.54 19.13 31.27
CA MET A 51 4.54 17.95 30.39
C MET A 51 3.23 17.80 29.62
N LYS A 52 2.09 18.02 30.28
CA LYS A 52 0.78 18.01 29.63
C LYS A 52 0.69 19.02 28.49
N LYS A 53 1.13 20.27 28.72
CA LYS A 53 1.14 21.32 27.68
C LYS A 53 2.05 20.99 26.50
N LEU A 54 3.19 20.35 26.75
CA LEU A 54 4.09 19.91 25.68
C LEU A 54 3.47 18.76 24.88
N ASP A 55 2.85 17.80 25.55
CA ASP A 55 2.13 16.69 24.90
C ASP A 55 0.97 17.21 24.04
N ASP A 56 0.16 18.14 24.56
CA ASP A 56 -0.94 18.76 23.80
C ASP A 56 -0.47 19.43 22.52
N LYS A 57 0.58 20.27 22.59
CA LYS A 57 1.15 20.91 21.40
C LYS A 57 1.66 19.89 20.39
N TRP A 58 2.28 18.82 20.88
CA TRP A 58 2.82 17.78 20.00
C TRP A 58 1.71 16.98 19.34
N PHE A 59 0.66 16.65 20.09
CA PHE A 59 -0.55 16.00 19.59
C PHE A 59 -1.27 16.83 18.54
N ASP A 60 -1.42 18.14 18.74
CA ASP A 60 -2.02 19.05 17.75
C ASP A 60 -1.24 19.05 16.43
N ILE A 61 0.10 19.12 16.53
CA ILE A 61 0.98 19.03 15.36
C ILE A 61 0.77 17.70 14.65
N GLN A 62 0.72 16.57 15.36
CA GLN A 62 0.50 15.25 14.76
C GLN A 62 -0.85 15.09 14.11
N LEU A 63 -1.90 15.54 14.78
CA LEU A 63 -3.26 15.49 14.28
C LEU A 63 -3.33 16.24 12.96
N PHE A 64 -2.76 17.45 12.90
CA PHE A 64 -2.63 18.22 11.67
C PHE A 64 -1.92 17.45 10.54
N LYS A 65 -0.83 16.74 10.84
CA LYS A 65 -0.12 15.95 9.80
C LYS A 65 -0.95 14.81 9.25
N ILE A 66 -1.71 14.14 10.12
CA ILE A 66 -2.53 12.99 9.73
C ILE A 66 -3.74 13.47 8.91
N THR A 67 -4.43 14.52 9.37
CA THR A 67 -5.65 15.03 8.71
C THR A 67 -5.35 15.69 7.37
N ASN A 68 -4.32 16.53 7.30
CA ASN A 68 -4.00 17.27 6.08
C ASN A 68 -2.97 16.54 5.20
N GLY A 69 -2.30 15.51 5.73
CA GLY A 69 -1.22 14.83 5.01
C GLY A 69 0.04 15.68 4.79
N ILE A 70 0.23 16.73 5.61
CA ILE A 70 1.32 17.69 5.51
C ILE A 70 2.22 17.57 6.73
N ASN A 71 3.51 17.30 6.53
CA ASN A 71 4.44 17.20 7.65
C ASN A 71 4.97 18.59 8.06
N THR A 72 4.83 18.94 9.34
CA THR A 72 5.35 20.18 9.94
C THR A 72 5.96 19.90 11.32
N THR A 73 7.03 20.58 11.71
CA THR A 73 7.64 20.41 13.05
C THR A 73 7.16 21.44 14.07
N ASN A 74 6.51 22.51 13.61
CA ASN A 74 6.06 23.62 14.44
C ASN A 74 4.55 23.87 14.31
N LEU A 75 3.91 24.19 15.43
CA LEU A 75 2.49 24.55 15.50
C LEU A 75 2.19 25.86 14.74
N ASN A 76 3.13 26.82 14.74
CA ASN A 76 2.93 28.08 14.01
C ASN A 76 2.90 27.84 12.50
N ASP A 77 3.80 26.99 12.00
CA ASP A 77 3.84 26.60 10.59
C ASP A 77 2.56 25.86 10.21
N ALA A 78 2.11 24.91 11.05
CA ALA A 78 0.84 24.21 10.86
C ALA A 78 -0.34 25.18 10.75
N ARG A 79 -0.41 26.21 11.61
CA ARG A 79 -1.46 27.23 11.57
C ARG A 79 -1.40 28.07 10.29
N LEU A 80 -0.20 28.47 9.86
CA LEU A 80 -0.03 29.25 8.63
C LEU A 80 -0.46 28.46 7.40
N ILE A 81 -0.08 27.18 7.33
CA ILE A 81 -0.48 26.27 6.26
C ILE A 81 -1.99 26.04 6.29
N GLN A 82 -2.57 25.77 7.47
CA GLN A 82 -4.02 25.61 7.61
C GLN A 82 -4.79 26.85 7.14
N ARG A 83 -4.28 28.04 7.45
CA ARG A 83 -4.85 29.30 6.97
C ARG A 83 -4.77 29.39 5.45
N GLY A 84 -3.61 29.10 4.85
CA GLY A 84 -3.45 29.09 3.39
C GLY A 84 -4.34 28.06 2.68
N LEU A 85 -4.60 26.91 3.29
CA LEU A 85 -5.56 25.92 2.78
C LEU A 85 -7.00 26.44 2.84
N ASN A 86 -7.39 27.05 3.97
CA ASN A 86 -8.74 27.60 4.14
C ASN A 86 -9.01 28.80 3.22
N GLU A 87 -8.00 29.64 2.98
CA GLU A 87 -8.07 30.80 2.07
C GLU A 87 -7.95 30.38 0.59
N GLY A 88 -7.72 29.09 0.29
CA GLY A 88 -7.61 28.57 -1.08
C GLY A 88 -6.30 28.93 -1.79
N VAL A 89 -5.38 29.63 -1.11
CA VAL A 89 -4.04 29.96 -1.62
C VAL A 89 -3.21 28.70 -1.81
N LEU A 90 -3.39 27.71 -0.93
CA LEU A 90 -2.76 26.40 -0.99
C LEU A 90 -3.79 25.34 -1.37
N LYS A 91 -3.43 24.46 -2.31
CA LYS A 91 -4.28 23.32 -2.70
C LYS A 91 -3.84 22.05 -1.97
N PRO A 92 -4.75 21.27 -1.36
CA PRO A 92 -4.43 19.99 -0.73
C PRO A 92 -3.69 19.01 -1.65
N SER A 93 -4.01 19.03 -2.95
CA SER A 93 -3.38 18.16 -3.96
C SER A 93 -1.88 18.38 -4.10
N TRP A 94 -1.36 19.57 -3.77
CA TRP A 94 0.07 19.85 -3.80
C TRP A 94 0.86 19.11 -2.72
N PHE A 95 0.17 18.62 -1.70
CA PHE A 95 0.77 17.99 -0.54
C PHE A 95 0.61 16.48 -0.50
N LEU A 96 0.04 15.87 -1.54
CA LEU A 96 -0.09 14.43 -1.64
C LEU A 96 1.29 13.76 -1.46
N PHE A 97 1.35 12.79 -0.54
CA PHE A 97 2.57 12.06 -0.16
C PHE A 97 3.69 12.89 0.49
N THR A 98 3.56 14.21 0.66
CA THR A 98 4.57 15.05 1.32
C THR A 98 4.78 14.68 2.78
N SER A 99 3.72 14.20 3.46
CA SER A 99 3.76 13.66 4.81
C SER A 99 4.93 12.69 5.05
N SER A 100 5.23 11.84 4.05
CA SER A 100 6.15 10.72 4.16
C SER A 100 7.59 11.08 3.82
N TRP A 101 7.82 12.26 3.25
CA TRP A 101 9.12 12.66 2.69
C TRP A 101 9.91 13.66 3.54
N GLY A 102 9.25 14.35 4.47
CA GLY A 102 9.91 15.27 5.40
C GLY A 102 9.07 16.50 5.67
N ASP A 103 9.52 17.31 6.63
CA ASP A 103 8.88 18.59 6.93
C ASP A 103 8.93 19.49 5.70
N ILE A 104 7.77 20.01 5.26
CA ILE A 104 7.68 20.86 4.07
C ILE A 104 8.26 22.26 4.29
N THR A 105 8.39 22.71 5.54
CA THR A 105 8.95 24.04 5.85
C THR A 105 10.47 24.04 5.93
N ILE A 106 11.10 22.85 5.87
CA ILE A 106 12.54 22.67 6.00
C ILE A 106 13.11 22.09 4.71
N LYS A 107 14.21 22.66 4.22
CA LYS A 107 14.92 22.11 3.06
C LYS A 107 15.37 20.68 3.35
N MET A 108 14.94 19.75 2.52
CA MET A 108 15.28 18.33 2.64
C MET A 108 16.79 18.12 2.58
N SER A 109 17.34 17.32 3.48
CA SER A 109 18.76 17.00 3.48
C SER A 109 19.12 16.11 2.28
N LYS A 110 20.34 16.26 1.74
CA LYS A 110 20.81 15.45 0.60
C LYS A 110 20.69 13.94 0.87
N LYS A 111 20.98 13.50 2.11
CA LYS A 111 20.86 12.09 2.52
C LYS A 111 19.42 11.58 2.43
N LYS A 112 18.45 12.35 2.94
CA LYS A 112 17.03 12.00 2.85
C LYS A 112 16.53 12.01 1.40
N LEU A 113 16.99 12.97 0.60
CA LEU A 113 16.64 13.06 -0.81
C LEU A 113 17.10 11.81 -1.57
N ILE A 114 18.35 11.38 -1.39
CA ILE A 114 18.89 10.15 -2.01
C ILE A 114 18.08 8.92 -1.56
N LEU A 115 17.78 8.80 -0.27
CA LEU A 115 16.97 7.69 0.26
C LEU A 115 15.57 7.66 -0.38
N SER A 116 14.97 8.82 -0.60
CA SER A 116 13.66 8.95 -1.26
C SER A 116 13.69 8.46 -2.70
N TYR A 117 14.69 8.88 -3.47
CA TYR A 117 14.90 8.40 -4.84
C TYR A 117 15.11 6.88 -4.90
N LEU A 118 15.92 6.33 -4.00
CA LEU A 118 16.14 4.88 -3.92
C LEU A 118 14.84 4.11 -3.61
N MET A 119 14.04 4.60 -2.66
CA MET A 119 12.74 3.99 -2.33
C MET A 119 11.78 4.04 -3.52
N GLY A 120 11.72 5.17 -4.23
CA GLY A 120 10.90 5.30 -5.45
C GLY A 120 11.35 4.35 -6.55
N LEU A 121 12.66 4.19 -6.74
CA LEU A 121 13.24 3.26 -7.72
C LEU A 121 12.89 1.80 -7.38
N VAL A 122 12.94 1.41 -6.10
CA VAL A 122 12.55 0.06 -5.66
C VAL A 122 11.07 -0.20 -5.94
N ILE A 123 10.17 0.75 -5.62
CA ILE A 123 8.74 0.63 -5.92
C ILE A 123 8.50 0.50 -7.43
N PHE A 124 9.21 1.30 -8.24
CA PHE A 124 9.12 1.23 -9.69
C PHE A 124 9.55 -0.13 -10.23
N ILE A 125 10.70 -0.67 -9.78
CA ILE A 125 11.17 -2.00 -10.20
C ILE A 125 10.17 -3.09 -9.80
N MET A 126 9.66 -3.06 -8.56
CA MET A 126 8.67 -4.04 -8.11
C MET A 126 7.38 -3.97 -8.93
N GLY A 127 6.90 -2.78 -9.29
CA GLY A 127 5.73 -2.61 -10.16
C GLY A 127 5.95 -3.20 -11.56
N ASN A 128 7.12 -2.97 -12.15
CA ASN A 128 7.48 -3.56 -13.44
C ASN A 128 7.59 -5.09 -13.36
N TYR A 129 8.19 -5.61 -12.29
CA TYR A 129 8.29 -7.06 -12.07
C TYR A 129 6.91 -7.69 -11.93
N ALA A 130 6.03 -7.10 -11.11
CA ALA A 130 4.66 -7.56 -10.94
C ALA A 130 3.86 -7.51 -12.25
N TRP A 131 4.10 -6.50 -13.09
CA TRP A 131 3.50 -6.42 -14.43
C TRP A 131 3.97 -7.55 -15.36
N ILE A 132 5.27 -7.88 -15.34
CA ILE A 132 5.82 -8.97 -16.18
C ILE A 132 5.31 -10.34 -15.72
N GLU A 133 5.23 -10.57 -14.42
CA GLU A 133 4.74 -11.84 -13.83
C GLU A 133 3.21 -11.96 -13.87
N GLN A 134 2.50 -10.88 -14.18
CA GLN A 134 1.04 -10.91 -14.25
C GLN A 134 0.61 -11.88 -15.36
N THR A 135 -0.11 -12.93 -14.97
CA THR A 135 -0.66 -13.89 -15.94
C THR A 135 -1.59 -13.17 -16.90
N GLN A 136 -1.47 -13.48 -18.21
CA GLN A 136 -2.37 -12.96 -19.23
C GLN A 136 -3.83 -13.16 -18.81
N ILE A 137 -4.54 -12.05 -18.63
CA ILE A 137 -5.98 -12.06 -18.37
C ILE A 137 -6.66 -12.31 -19.70
N VAL A 138 -7.26 -13.49 -19.85
CA VAL A 138 -8.09 -13.83 -21.00
C VAL A 138 -9.52 -13.46 -20.62
N ASP A 139 -10.05 -12.42 -21.28
CA ASP A 139 -11.38 -11.89 -20.96
C ASP A 139 -12.46 -12.97 -21.09
N GLY A 140 -13.34 -13.05 -20.08
CA GLY A 140 -14.38 -14.08 -19.99
C GLY A 140 -13.94 -15.48 -19.52
N PHE A 141 -12.67 -15.67 -19.16
CA PHE A 141 -12.15 -16.96 -18.68
C PHE A 141 -11.44 -16.86 -17.32
N VAL A 142 -11.66 -17.84 -16.46
CA VAL A 142 -10.86 -18.05 -15.25
C VAL A 142 -9.69 -18.97 -15.61
N LYS A 143 -8.46 -18.50 -15.44
CA LYS A 143 -7.25 -19.31 -15.63
C LYS A 143 -6.90 -20.07 -14.36
N ILE A 144 -6.69 -21.38 -14.48
CA ILE A 144 -6.21 -22.26 -13.42
C ILE A 144 -4.97 -22.98 -13.95
N ASP A 145 -3.82 -22.78 -13.30
CA ASP A 145 -2.60 -23.52 -13.61
C ASP A 145 -2.49 -24.76 -12.73
N HIS A 146 -2.39 -25.94 -13.34
CA HIS A 146 -2.21 -27.20 -12.63
C HIS A 146 -1.21 -28.12 -13.36
N LYS A 147 -0.11 -28.44 -12.66
CA LYS A 147 1.02 -29.20 -13.19
C LYS A 147 1.57 -28.55 -14.48
N GLU A 148 1.58 -29.30 -15.58
CA GLU A 148 2.14 -28.88 -16.87
C GLU A 148 1.10 -28.18 -17.78
N PHE A 149 -0.11 -27.94 -17.28
CA PHE A 149 -1.22 -27.40 -18.07
C PHE A 149 -1.84 -26.15 -17.43
N SER A 150 -2.27 -25.24 -18.30
CA SER A 150 -3.12 -24.09 -17.97
C SER A 150 -4.53 -24.36 -18.51
N TYR A 151 -5.51 -24.26 -17.62
CA TYR A 151 -6.92 -24.46 -17.91
C TYR A 151 -7.62 -23.10 -17.90
N TYR A 152 -8.23 -22.71 -19.01
CA TYR A 152 -9.06 -21.51 -19.10
C TYR A 152 -10.52 -21.94 -19.12
N LEU A 153 -11.25 -21.60 -18.07
CA LEU A 153 -12.64 -21.98 -17.88
C LEU A 153 -13.58 -20.80 -18.13
N SER A 154 -14.53 -21.00 -19.03
CA SER A 154 -15.70 -20.16 -19.27
C SER A 154 -16.96 -20.99 -19.01
N LYS A 155 -18.12 -20.33 -18.88
CA LYS A 155 -19.42 -21.01 -18.78
C LYS A 155 -19.70 -21.98 -19.94
N GLU A 156 -19.11 -21.73 -21.11
CA GLU A 156 -19.41 -22.46 -22.35
C GLU A 156 -18.25 -23.30 -22.87
N LYS A 157 -17.01 -22.95 -22.49
CA LYS A 157 -15.79 -23.51 -23.08
C LYS A 157 -14.72 -23.78 -22.03
N LEU A 158 -14.01 -24.88 -22.22
CA LEU A 158 -12.78 -25.22 -21.52
C LEU A 158 -11.64 -25.23 -22.54
N ILE A 159 -10.63 -24.40 -22.33
CA ILE A 159 -9.44 -24.35 -23.17
C ILE A 159 -8.26 -24.87 -22.35
N ILE A 160 -7.53 -25.85 -22.89
CA ILE A 160 -6.37 -26.45 -22.24
C ILE A 160 -5.14 -26.11 -23.08
N THR A 161 -4.14 -25.50 -22.44
CA THR A 161 -2.83 -25.24 -23.04
C THR A 161 -1.74 -25.88 -22.20
N SER A 162 -0.60 -26.22 -22.80
CA SER A 162 0.60 -26.48 -22.01
C SER A 162 1.05 -25.18 -21.33
N PHE A 163 1.69 -25.31 -20.16
CA PHE A 163 2.23 -24.20 -19.39
C PHE A 163 3.07 -23.26 -20.29
N ASN A 164 2.77 -21.96 -20.27
CA ASN A 164 3.42 -20.91 -21.07
C ASN A 164 3.31 -20.97 -22.61
N ARG A 165 2.42 -21.78 -23.21
CA ARG A 165 2.12 -21.69 -24.67
C ARG A 165 0.91 -20.82 -24.96
N SER A 166 0.90 -20.18 -26.13
CA SER A 166 -0.24 -19.36 -26.59
C SER A 166 -1.49 -20.23 -26.83
N ILE A 167 -2.65 -19.58 -26.74
CA ILE A 167 -3.97 -20.18 -26.96
C ILE A 167 -4.15 -20.68 -28.41
N ASP A 168 -3.31 -20.23 -29.34
CA ASP A 168 -3.40 -20.58 -30.75
C ASP A 168 -3.16 -22.08 -31.02
N ASN A 169 -2.50 -22.79 -30.10
CA ASN A 169 -2.27 -24.24 -30.15
C ASN A 169 -3.04 -25.01 -29.06
N ALA A 170 -4.14 -24.45 -28.56
CA ALA A 170 -4.89 -25.03 -27.46
C ALA A 170 -5.85 -26.14 -27.90
N THR A 171 -6.07 -27.11 -27.02
CA THR A 171 -7.23 -28.00 -27.13
C THR A 171 -8.46 -27.30 -26.55
N VAL A 172 -9.54 -27.23 -27.33
CA VAL A 172 -10.79 -26.54 -26.95
C VAL A 172 -11.88 -27.58 -26.79
N HIS A 173 -12.54 -27.58 -25.63
CA HIS A 173 -13.73 -28.37 -25.34
C HIS A 173 -14.92 -27.45 -25.15
N SER A 174 -16.05 -27.87 -25.70
CA SER A 174 -17.35 -27.23 -25.51
C SER A 174 -18.12 -27.90 -24.37
N LYS A 175 -19.18 -27.25 -23.89
CA LYS A 175 -20.10 -27.84 -22.91
C LYS A 175 -20.69 -29.18 -23.37
N GLU A 176 -20.83 -29.39 -24.68
CA GLU A 176 -21.39 -30.61 -25.27
C GLU A 176 -20.46 -31.81 -25.11
N ASP A 177 -19.16 -31.58 -24.91
CA ASP A 177 -18.16 -32.63 -24.68
C ASP A 177 -18.20 -33.17 -23.23
N CYS A 178 -18.95 -32.52 -22.33
CA CYS A 178 -19.07 -32.94 -20.94
C CYS A 178 -19.95 -34.19 -20.82
N LYS A 179 -19.41 -35.27 -20.24
CA LYS A 179 -20.21 -36.42 -19.84
C LYS A 179 -21.11 -36.06 -18.66
N THR A 180 -22.42 -36.19 -18.82
CA THR A 180 -23.36 -36.20 -17.69
C THR A 180 -23.03 -37.40 -16.79
N ILE A 181 -22.64 -37.12 -15.55
CA ILE A 181 -22.56 -38.14 -14.51
C ILE A 181 -23.99 -38.50 -14.16
N THR A 182 -24.53 -39.55 -14.78
CA THR A 182 -25.78 -40.17 -14.35
C THR A 182 -25.50 -40.90 -13.05
N GLY A 183 -25.98 -40.32 -11.94
CA GLY A 183 -26.10 -41.01 -10.66
C GLY A 183 -27.34 -41.91 -10.64
#